data_AF-A0A9C5ZHU8-F1
#
_entry.id   AF-A0A9C5ZHU8-F1
#
_cell.length_a   1.000
_cell.length_b   1.000
_cell.length_c   1.000
_cell.angle_alpha   90.00
_cell.angle_beta   90.00
_cell.angle_gamma   90.00
#
_symmetry.space_group_name_H-M   'P 1'
#
loop_
_entity.id
_entity.type
_entity.pdbx_description
1 polymer ?
#
loop_
_entity_poly.entity_id
_entity_poly.type
_entity_poly.pdbx_seq_one_letter_code
_entity_poly.pdbx_strand_id
1 'polypeptide(L)'
;MSFDRSIEMDFATIEMKLKVLNIWQAIKKRACQKLQNEQEGIARLMRKTNGLRERLRLRDVKINEQDFEKFCQEKLAKMPPLRRAYGLFQVHQEDQLEKELSFVEQNILPTESTNQRFLENGTSKEPIMLPESFVADEKGMVLIGPNGTKISKERLSLINWGSNGPTITRKLLMEVFDRNTLAFGSLTGKPSPAFTDIAKPTKNQLDPLKVADIVHFMTEYTEMTAKEVKGAVTTKCADENKMYRQRQKKRMEIALKIKTKKLRNF
;
A
#
# COMPACT_ATOMS: atom_id res chain seq x y z
N MET A 1 -37.93 26.71 -31.59
CA MET A 1 -38.30 25.58 -30.72
C MET A 1 -37.04 25.06 -30.07
N SER A 2 -36.71 25.60 -28.90
CA SER A 2 -35.52 25.25 -28.13
C SER A 2 -35.97 24.31 -27.00
N PHE A 3 -35.60 23.04 -27.11
CA PHE A 3 -35.82 22.06 -26.05
C PHE A 3 -34.91 22.39 -24.87
N ASP A 4 -35.51 22.92 -23.80
CA ASP A 4 -34.87 23.07 -22.51
C ASP A 4 -34.76 21.69 -21.85
N ARG A 5 -33.56 21.10 -21.86
CA ARG A 5 -33.29 19.88 -21.08
C ARG A 5 -32.98 20.29 -19.65
N SER A 6 -34.02 20.52 -18.85
CA SER A 6 -33.87 20.47 -17.41
C SER A 6 -33.41 19.06 -17.01
N ILE A 7 -32.15 18.96 -16.56
CA ILE A 7 -31.63 17.76 -15.92
C ILE A 7 -32.23 17.74 -14.51
N GLU A 8 -33.40 17.13 -14.35
CA GLU A 8 -33.88 16.73 -13.04
C GLU A 8 -32.91 15.69 -12.48
N MET A 9 -32.02 16.13 -11.59
CA MET A 9 -31.22 15.23 -10.79
C MET A 9 -32.12 14.60 -9.73
N ASP A 10 -32.29 13.28 -9.83
CA ASP A 10 -33.01 12.48 -8.84
C ASP A 10 -32.51 12.78 -7.41
N PHE A 11 -33.43 12.85 -6.46
CA PHE A 11 -33.19 13.15 -5.05
C PHE A 11 -32.14 12.22 -4.44
N ALA A 12 -32.14 10.94 -4.83
CA ALA A 12 -31.14 9.96 -4.41
C ALA A 12 -29.72 10.34 -4.87
N THR A 13 -29.59 10.94 -6.06
CA THR A 13 -28.31 11.41 -6.60
C THR A 13 -27.79 12.63 -5.84
N ILE A 14 -28.69 13.53 -5.43
CA ILE A 14 -28.35 14.70 -4.61
C ILE A 14 -27.87 14.23 -3.23
N GLU A 15 -28.60 13.32 -2.59
CA GLU A 15 -28.25 12.79 -1.27
C GLU A 15 -26.89 12.07 -1.30
N MET A 16 -26.63 11.30 -2.35
CA MET A 16 -25.35 10.61 -2.55
C MET A 16 -24.19 11.61 -2.71
N LYS A 17 -24.34 12.65 -3.54
CA LYS A 17 -23.32 13.70 -3.70
C LYS A 17 -23.05 14.44 -2.40
N LEU A 18 -24.09 14.70 -1.60
CA LEU A 18 -23.99 15.38 -0.33
C LEU A 18 -23.23 14.54 0.72
N LYS A 19 -23.47 13.22 0.75
CA LYS A 19 -22.69 12.27 1.58
C LYS A 19 -21.21 12.28 1.20
N VAL A 20 -20.90 12.23 -0.09
CA VAL A 20 -19.50 12.26 -0.58
C VAL A 20 -18.79 13.56 -0.17
N LEU A 21 -19.46 14.71 -0.32
CA LEU A 21 -18.90 16.00 0.07
C LEU A 21 -18.61 16.08 1.58
N ASN A 22 -19.51 15.54 2.42
CA ASN A 22 -19.31 15.50 3.87
C ASN A 22 -18.11 14.62 4.27
N ILE A 23 -17.94 13.47 3.61
CA ILE A 23 -16.78 12.59 3.81
C ILE A 23 -15.49 13.34 3.43
N TRP A 24 -15.48 13.97 2.25
CA TRP A 24 -14.31 14.72 1.79
C TRP A 24 -13.93 15.87 2.73
N GLN A 25 -14.93 16.59 3.24
CA GLN A 25 -14.72 17.65 4.22
C GLN A 25 -14.15 17.12 5.54
N ALA A 26 -14.66 16.00 6.05
CA ALA A 26 -14.16 15.36 7.26
C ALA A 26 -12.69 14.91 7.11
N ILE A 27 -12.34 14.33 5.96
CA ILE A 27 -10.98 13.92 5.62
C ILE A 27 -10.05 15.12 5.61
N LYS A 28 -10.43 16.19 4.90
CA LYS A 28 -9.63 17.41 4.81
C LYS A 28 -9.40 18.03 6.19
N LYS A 29 -10.42 18.05 7.05
CA LYS A 29 -10.31 18.55 8.42
C LYS A 29 -9.31 17.73 9.26
N ARG A 30 -9.36 16.39 9.19
CA ARG A 30 -8.42 15.50 9.88
C ARG A 30 -6.97 15.70 9.40
N ALA A 31 -6.77 15.81 8.08
CA ALA A 31 -5.45 16.06 7.51
C ALA A 31 -4.87 17.40 8.00
N CYS A 32 -5.70 18.44 8.03
CA CYS A 32 -5.30 19.75 8.55
C CYS A 32 -4.91 19.68 10.04
N GLN A 33 -5.68 18.95 10.85
CA GLN A 33 -5.38 18.74 12.27
C GLN A 33 -4.04 18.02 12.48
N LYS A 34 -3.75 16.99 11.67
CA LYS A 34 -2.48 16.27 11.74
C LYS A 34 -1.29 17.19 11.43
N LEU A 35 -1.40 18.01 10.39
CA LEU A 35 -0.37 18.98 10.03
C LEU A 35 -0.15 20.02 11.14
N GLN A 36 -1.21 20.49 11.80
CA GLN A 36 -1.11 21.38 12.95
C GLN A 36 -0.35 20.72 14.11
N ASN A 37 -0.68 19.46 14.44
CA ASN A 37 0.00 18.73 15.51
C ASN A 37 1.49 18.52 15.20
N GLU A 38 1.83 18.20 13.95
CA GLU A 38 3.22 18.06 13.50
C GLU A 38 3.97 19.41 13.59
N GLN A 39 3.34 20.49 13.17
CA GLN A 39 3.89 21.85 13.26
C GLN A 39 4.18 22.24 14.72
N GLU A 40 3.28 21.94 15.65
CA GLU A 40 3.48 22.15 17.08
C GLU A 40 4.62 21.28 17.64
N GLY A 41 4.72 20.04 17.19
CA GLY A 41 5.81 19.12 17.53
C GLY A 41 7.17 19.68 17.12
N ILE A 42 7.27 20.18 15.88
CA ILE A 42 8.48 20.84 15.36
C ILE A 42 8.80 22.09 16.19
N ALA A 43 7.80 22.95 16.48
CA ALA A 43 8.01 24.14 17.30
C ALA A 43 8.50 23.80 18.72
N ARG A 44 8.03 22.70 19.30
CA ARG A 44 8.51 22.20 20.60
C ARG A 44 9.96 21.74 20.53
N LEU A 45 10.34 21.01 19.47
CA LEU A 45 11.73 20.57 19.26
C LEU A 45 12.66 21.77 19.05
N MET A 46 12.25 22.76 18.22
CA MET A 46 13.02 23.98 18.03
C MET A 46 13.28 24.73 19.33
N ARG A 47 12.27 24.86 20.20
CA ARG A 47 12.43 25.46 21.54
C ARG A 47 13.43 24.70 22.40
N LYS A 48 13.37 23.37 22.41
CA LYS A 48 14.33 22.53 23.15
C LYS A 48 15.76 22.69 22.61
N THR A 49 15.92 22.66 21.29
CA THR A 49 17.23 22.84 20.64
C THR A 49 17.82 24.21 20.93
N ASN A 50 17.01 25.28 20.87
CA ASN A 50 17.45 26.63 21.19
C ASN A 50 17.83 26.76 22.67
N GLY A 51 17.06 26.18 23.58
CA GLY A 51 17.40 26.16 25.01
C GLY A 51 18.71 25.41 25.31
N LEU A 52 18.95 24.28 24.62
CA LEU A 52 20.21 23.54 24.74
C LEU A 52 21.39 24.33 24.16
N ARG A 53 21.21 24.97 23.01
CA ARG A 53 22.23 25.83 22.38
C ARG A 53 22.63 26.97 23.31
N GLU A 54 21.67 27.62 23.95
CA GLU A 54 21.96 28.73 24.87
C GLU A 54 22.70 28.24 26.12
N ARG A 55 22.31 27.08 26.67
CA ARG A 55 23.02 26.45 27.80
C ARG A 55 24.46 26.07 27.47
N LEU A 56 24.72 25.61 26.25
CA LEU A 56 26.06 25.30 25.78
C LEU A 56 26.90 26.57 25.60
N ARG A 57 26.29 27.64 25.06
CA ARG A 57 26.93 28.97 24.95
C ARG A 57 27.34 29.52 26.32
N LEU A 58 26.45 29.44 27.32
CA LEU A 58 26.71 29.93 28.68
C LEU A 58 27.81 29.14 29.41
N ARG A 59 28.07 27.89 29.02
CA ARG A 59 29.08 27.02 29.64
C ARG A 59 30.40 26.97 28.84
N ASP A 60 30.51 27.75 27.77
CA ASP A 60 31.62 27.75 26.79
C ASP A 60 32.02 26.33 26.32
N VAL A 61 31.02 25.44 26.19
CA VAL A 61 31.23 24.08 25.74
C VAL A 61 31.12 24.05 24.22
N LYS A 62 32.28 23.95 23.53
CA LYS A 62 32.33 23.67 22.10
C LYS A 62 32.16 22.17 21.87
N ILE A 63 31.04 21.79 21.28
CA ILE A 63 30.83 20.41 20.84
C ILE A 63 31.59 20.22 19.53
N ASN A 64 32.63 19.39 19.57
CA ASN A 64 33.33 18.93 18.38
C ASN A 64 32.44 17.96 17.60
N GLU A 65 32.32 18.18 16.29
CA GLU A 65 31.47 17.40 15.38
C GLU A 65 31.85 15.91 15.37
N GLN A 66 33.16 15.63 15.45
CA GLN A 66 33.68 14.26 15.48
C GLN A 66 33.33 13.53 16.78
N ASP A 67 33.39 14.23 17.93
CA ASP A 67 33.03 13.66 19.22
C ASP A 67 31.53 13.42 19.34
N PHE A 68 30.72 14.30 18.73
CA PHE A 68 29.28 14.13 18.64
C PHE A 68 28.89 12.94 17.75
N GLU A 69 29.55 12.77 16.61
CA GLU A 69 29.32 11.64 15.71
C GLU A 69 29.73 10.31 16.37
N LYS A 70 30.87 10.28 17.06
CA LYS A 70 31.31 9.13 17.87
C LYS A 70 30.30 8.80 18.97
N PHE A 71 29.79 9.80 19.69
CA PHE A 71 28.73 9.62 20.68
C PHE A 71 27.44 9.05 20.06
N CYS A 72 27.03 9.55 18.90
CA CYS A 72 25.86 9.05 18.18
C CYS A 72 26.03 7.58 17.78
N GLN A 73 27.17 7.24 17.19
CA GLN A 73 27.50 5.86 16.80
C GLN A 73 27.55 4.92 18.01
N GLU A 74 28.14 5.36 19.13
CA GLU A 74 28.18 4.58 20.37
C GLU A 74 26.78 4.36 20.95
N LYS A 75 25.91 5.38 20.89
CA LYS A 75 24.50 5.24 21.30
C LYS A 75 23.73 4.29 20.39
N LEU A 76 23.92 4.39 19.07
CA LEU A 76 23.29 3.48 18.10
C LEU A 76 23.76 2.03 18.26
N ALA A 77 25.05 1.82 18.54
CA ALA A 77 25.62 0.49 18.79
C ALA A 77 25.11 -0.15 20.09
N LYS A 78 24.81 0.67 21.11
CA LYS A 78 24.21 0.24 22.39
C LYS A 78 22.69 0.12 22.35
N MET A 79 22.04 0.65 21.30
CA MET A 79 20.61 0.44 21.10
C MET A 79 20.36 -1.00 20.68
N PRO A 80 19.30 -1.66 21.18
CA PRO A 80 18.92 -2.98 20.68
C PRO A 80 18.80 -2.94 19.15
N PRO A 81 19.18 -4.02 18.43
CA PRO A 81 18.97 -4.10 16.99
C PRO A 81 17.54 -3.67 16.69
N LEU A 82 17.35 -2.77 15.71
CA LEU A 82 16.06 -2.20 15.34
C LEU A 82 15.12 -3.25 14.70
N ARG A 83 14.90 -4.39 15.35
CA ARG A 83 13.79 -5.30 15.07
C ARG A 83 12.44 -4.75 15.55
N ARG A 84 12.40 -3.62 16.28
CA ARG A 84 11.16 -3.08 16.85
C ARG A 84 10.81 -1.62 16.54
N ALA A 85 11.68 -0.85 15.90
CA ALA A 85 11.35 0.55 15.56
C ALA A 85 10.56 0.69 14.26
N TYR A 86 10.65 -0.26 13.33
CA TYR A 86 9.77 -0.28 12.15
C TYR A 86 8.28 -0.46 12.50
N GLY A 87 7.96 -0.99 13.68
CA GLY A 87 6.58 -1.10 14.19
C GLY A 87 6.07 0.16 14.90
N LEU A 88 6.94 1.02 15.43
CA LEU A 88 6.55 2.26 16.12
C LEU A 88 6.29 3.44 15.18
N PHE A 89 6.81 3.35 13.95
CA PHE A 89 6.51 4.30 12.87
C PHE A 89 5.46 3.77 11.88
N GLN A 90 4.76 2.67 12.21
CA GLN A 90 3.52 2.34 11.53
C GLN A 90 2.52 3.45 11.81
N VAL A 91 2.39 4.36 10.85
CA VAL A 91 1.23 5.22 10.68
C VAL A 91 0.03 4.28 10.48
N HIS A 92 -0.56 3.80 11.56
CA HIS A 92 -1.76 2.96 11.58
C HIS A 92 -3.04 3.73 11.18
N GLN A 93 -2.98 4.68 10.25
CA GLN A 93 -4.15 5.48 9.87
C GLN A 93 -4.31 5.70 8.35
N GLU A 94 -3.50 5.08 7.50
CA GLU A 94 -3.69 5.16 6.04
C GLU A 94 -4.67 4.10 5.50
N ASP A 95 -4.98 3.05 6.27
CA ASP A 95 -5.83 1.93 5.82
C ASP A 95 -7.33 2.24 5.73
N GLN A 96 -7.85 3.20 6.51
CA GLN A 96 -9.26 3.58 6.40
C GLN A 96 -9.50 4.59 5.27
N LEU A 97 -8.54 5.48 5.01
CA LEU A 97 -8.66 6.52 3.99
C LEU A 97 -8.41 5.97 2.57
N GLU A 98 -7.44 5.07 2.40
CA GLU A 98 -7.24 4.38 1.12
C GLU A 98 -8.41 3.45 0.80
N LYS A 99 -9.02 2.79 1.81
CA LYS A 99 -10.25 2.01 1.62
C LYS A 99 -11.41 2.87 1.14
N GLU A 100 -11.67 4.03 1.75
CA GLU A 100 -12.76 4.91 1.32
C GLU A 100 -12.51 5.59 -0.03
N LEU A 101 -11.27 5.98 -0.34
CA LEU A 101 -10.91 6.51 -1.66
C LEU A 101 -11.03 5.45 -2.76
N SER A 102 -10.68 4.19 -2.46
CA SER A 102 -10.86 3.08 -3.41
C SER A 102 -12.34 2.77 -3.69
N PHE A 103 -13.24 3.02 -2.73
CA PHE A 103 -14.68 2.88 -2.89
C PHE A 103 -15.27 3.99 -3.79
N VAL A 104 -14.71 5.20 -3.74
CA VAL A 104 -15.12 6.34 -4.59
C VAL A 104 -14.59 6.20 -6.02
N GLU A 105 -13.34 5.76 -6.21
CA GLU A 105 -12.75 5.54 -7.54
C GLU A 105 -13.45 4.43 -8.33
N GLN A 106 -13.95 3.40 -7.66
CA GLN A 106 -14.64 2.28 -8.31
C GLN A 106 -16.09 2.59 -8.71
N ASN A 107 -16.70 3.64 -8.16
CA ASN A 107 -18.14 3.92 -8.33
C ASN A 107 -18.49 5.25 -9.02
N ILE A 108 -17.54 6.17 -9.29
CA ILE A 108 -17.89 7.54 -9.73
C ILE A 108 -17.09 8.05 -10.97
N LEU A 109 -16.09 7.33 -11.50
CA LEU A 109 -15.41 7.74 -12.74
C LEU A 109 -15.97 7.01 -13.96
N PRO A 110 -16.55 7.71 -14.97
CA PRO A 110 -16.89 7.08 -16.24
C PRO A 110 -15.60 6.72 -16.96
N THR A 111 -15.29 5.43 -17.06
CA THR A 111 -14.28 4.95 -18.01
C THR A 111 -14.88 5.05 -19.41
N GLU A 112 -14.40 6.03 -20.18
CA GLU A 112 -14.59 6.05 -21.63
C GLU A 112 -13.98 4.77 -22.25
N SER A 113 -14.90 3.88 -22.65
CA SER A 113 -14.85 3.00 -23.82
C SER A 113 -13.49 2.41 -24.25
N THR A 114 -13.30 1.14 -23.92
CA THR A 114 -12.77 0.17 -24.89
C THR A 114 -13.77 -0.97 -25.02
N ASN A 115 -14.41 -1.01 -26.18
CA ASN A 115 -15.40 -1.99 -26.61
C ASN A 115 -14.88 -3.42 -26.46
N GLN A 116 -15.53 -4.21 -25.61
CA GLN A 116 -15.73 -5.63 -25.86
C GLN A 116 -17.21 -5.91 -25.70
N ARG A 117 -17.86 -6.21 -26.84
CA ARG A 117 -19.24 -6.69 -26.91
C ARG A 117 -19.31 -7.99 -26.11
N PHE A 118 -19.84 -7.93 -24.90
CA PHE A 118 -20.30 -9.12 -24.19
C PHE A 118 -21.74 -9.38 -24.65
N LEU A 119 -21.94 -10.53 -25.27
CA LEU A 119 -23.25 -11.11 -25.52
C LEU A 119 -23.93 -11.31 -24.16
N GLU A 120 -25.04 -10.62 -23.94
CA GLU A 120 -25.93 -10.86 -22.81
C GLU A 120 -26.53 -12.26 -22.95
N ASN A 121 -26.27 -13.12 -21.99
CA ASN A 121 -27.22 -14.15 -21.58
C ASN A 121 -27.40 -14.01 -20.08
N GLY A 122 -28.63 -13.65 -19.71
CA GLY A 122 -29.04 -13.49 -18.33
C GLY A 122 -28.95 -14.80 -17.56
N THR A 123 -28.43 -14.71 -16.34
CA THR A 123 -28.82 -15.54 -15.21
C THR A 123 -28.31 -14.84 -13.95
N SER A 124 -29.24 -14.60 -13.03
CA SER A 124 -29.04 -14.05 -11.68
C SER A 124 -27.76 -14.58 -11.03
N LYS A 125 -26.82 -13.70 -10.69
CA LYS A 125 -25.70 -14.07 -9.81
C LYS A 125 -26.03 -13.65 -8.39
N GLU A 126 -26.54 -14.61 -7.64
CA GLU A 126 -26.41 -14.61 -6.18
C GLU A 126 -24.94 -14.36 -5.79
N PRO A 127 -24.68 -13.77 -4.60
CA PRO A 127 -23.32 -13.60 -4.12
C PRO A 127 -22.66 -14.98 -4.06
N ILE A 128 -21.56 -15.16 -4.80
CA ILE A 128 -20.74 -16.37 -4.70
C ILE A 128 -20.23 -16.41 -3.26
N MET A 129 -20.90 -17.22 -2.43
CA MET A 129 -20.52 -17.45 -1.04
C MET A 129 -19.09 -17.99 -1.03
N LEU A 130 -18.29 -17.51 -0.07
CA LEU A 130 -17.05 -18.18 0.26
C LEU A 130 -17.33 -19.67 0.46
N PRO A 131 -16.48 -20.58 -0.05
CA PRO A 131 -16.51 -21.97 0.36
C PRO A 131 -16.66 -22.05 1.88
N GLU A 132 -17.69 -22.75 2.37
CA GLU A 132 -17.92 -22.98 3.81
C GLU A 132 -16.70 -23.64 4.50
N SER A 133 -15.75 -24.16 3.72
CA SER A 133 -14.53 -24.84 4.14
C SER A 133 -13.48 -23.94 4.81
N PHE A 134 -13.58 -22.61 4.76
CA PHE A 134 -12.60 -21.74 5.42
C PHE A 134 -12.87 -21.61 6.93
N VAL A 135 -12.41 -22.63 7.66
CA VAL A 135 -12.38 -22.65 9.13
C VAL A 135 -11.33 -21.65 9.60
N ALA A 136 -11.79 -20.62 10.31
CA ALA A 136 -10.89 -19.68 10.97
C ALA A 136 -10.57 -20.17 12.38
N ASP A 137 -9.35 -19.89 12.83
CA ASP A 137 -8.98 -20.06 14.22
C ASP A 137 -9.65 -19.01 15.12
N GLU A 138 -9.47 -19.14 16.44
CA GLU A 138 -10.00 -18.20 17.46
C GLU A 138 -9.59 -16.74 17.20
N LYS A 139 -8.55 -16.51 16.39
CA LYS A 139 -8.03 -15.17 16.03
C LYS A 139 -8.57 -14.68 14.69
N GLY A 140 -9.51 -15.40 14.07
CA GLY A 140 -10.09 -15.04 12.78
C GLY A 140 -9.17 -15.30 11.58
N MET A 141 -8.13 -16.14 11.73
CA MET A 141 -7.18 -16.45 10.67
C MET A 141 -7.46 -17.82 10.04
N VAL A 142 -7.40 -17.89 8.72
CA VAL A 142 -7.59 -19.11 7.92
C VAL A 142 -6.22 -19.61 7.48
N LEU A 143 -5.98 -20.90 7.66
CA LEU A 143 -4.77 -21.59 7.18
C LEU A 143 -4.96 -21.96 5.72
N ILE A 144 -4.06 -21.50 4.84
CA ILE A 144 -4.21 -21.66 3.38
C ILE A 144 -3.39 -22.81 2.81
N GLY A 145 -2.50 -23.43 3.59
CA GLY A 145 -1.68 -24.53 3.09
C GLY A 145 -0.85 -25.24 4.16
N PRO A 146 -0.20 -26.36 3.80
CA PRO A 146 0.45 -27.27 4.72
C PRO A 146 1.65 -26.67 5.45
N ASN A 147 2.26 -25.59 4.94
CA ASN A 147 3.40 -24.95 5.58
C ASN A 147 2.99 -23.89 6.62
N GLY A 148 1.70 -23.77 6.91
CA GLY A 148 1.19 -22.93 8.00
C GLY A 148 1.01 -21.45 7.65
N THR A 149 0.97 -21.10 6.37
CA THR A 149 0.62 -19.74 5.96
C THR A 149 -0.82 -19.42 6.35
N LYS A 150 -1.05 -18.25 6.94
CA LYS A 150 -2.36 -17.80 7.42
C LYS A 150 -2.76 -16.46 6.83
N ILE A 151 -4.04 -16.28 6.57
CA ILE A 151 -4.66 -15.02 6.10
C ILE A 151 -5.90 -14.73 6.94
N SER A 152 -6.21 -13.45 7.19
CA SER A 152 -7.47 -13.06 7.84
C SER A 152 -8.69 -13.53 7.03
N LYS A 153 -9.68 -14.12 7.72
CA LYS A 153 -10.96 -14.52 7.10
C LYS A 153 -11.69 -13.33 6.48
N GLU A 154 -11.66 -12.18 7.16
CA GLU A 154 -12.25 -10.94 6.66
C GLU A 154 -11.61 -10.54 5.32
N ARG A 155 -10.28 -10.55 5.23
CA ARG A 155 -9.57 -10.19 4.00
C ARG A 155 -9.81 -11.17 2.87
N LEU A 156 -9.83 -12.46 3.19
CA LEU A 156 -10.17 -13.52 2.24
C LEU A 156 -11.61 -13.37 1.71
N SER A 157 -12.54 -12.93 2.55
CA SER A 157 -13.94 -12.69 2.18
C SER A 157 -14.15 -11.52 1.23
N LEU A 158 -13.24 -10.54 1.22
CA LEU A 158 -13.29 -9.38 0.33
C LEU A 158 -12.76 -9.68 -1.09
N ILE A 159 -12.23 -10.89 -1.31
CA ILE A 159 -11.78 -11.31 -2.65
C ILE A 159 -13.00 -11.73 -3.46
N ASN A 160 -13.15 -11.16 -4.65
CA ASN A 160 -14.18 -11.58 -5.60
C ASN A 160 -13.76 -12.90 -6.25
N TRP A 161 -14.28 -14.01 -5.72
CA TRP A 161 -14.03 -15.37 -6.19
C TRP A 161 -14.64 -15.69 -7.56
N GLY A 162 -15.54 -14.84 -8.08
CA GLY A 162 -16.02 -14.93 -9.46
C GLY A 162 -15.06 -14.34 -10.51
N SER A 163 -13.93 -13.77 -10.09
CA SER A 163 -12.90 -13.26 -11.01
C SER A 163 -12.03 -14.40 -11.57
N ASN A 164 -11.29 -14.14 -12.64
CA ASN A 164 -10.33 -15.13 -13.14
C ASN A 164 -9.24 -15.45 -12.11
N GLY A 165 -8.76 -16.69 -12.14
CA GLY A 165 -7.77 -17.21 -11.19
C GLY A 165 -6.53 -16.31 -11.01
N PRO A 166 -5.86 -15.81 -12.07
CA PRO A 166 -4.73 -14.89 -11.92
C PRO A 166 -5.06 -13.62 -11.14
N THR A 167 -6.29 -13.10 -11.26
CA THR A 167 -6.73 -11.91 -10.49
C THR A 167 -6.92 -12.24 -9.02
N ILE A 168 -7.48 -13.41 -8.71
CA ILE A 168 -7.61 -13.92 -7.34
C ILE A 168 -6.22 -14.10 -6.73
N THR A 169 -5.30 -14.79 -7.43
CA THR A 169 -3.90 -14.97 -6.99
C THR A 169 -3.22 -13.64 -6.70
N ARG A 170 -3.41 -12.62 -7.56
CA ARG A 170 -2.84 -11.28 -7.35
C ARG A 170 -3.37 -10.59 -6.10
N LYS A 171 -4.65 -10.77 -5.76
CA LYS A 171 -5.23 -10.27 -4.51
C LYS A 171 -4.70 -11.04 -3.30
N LEU A 172 -4.66 -12.37 -3.38
CA LEU A 172 -4.13 -13.23 -2.33
C LEU A 172 -2.67 -12.89 -1.98
N LEU A 173 -1.83 -12.63 -2.98
CA LEU A 173 -0.43 -12.21 -2.78
C LEU A 173 -0.30 -10.92 -1.96
N MET A 174 -1.24 -9.99 -2.11
CA MET A 174 -1.23 -8.72 -1.38
C MET A 174 -1.65 -8.88 0.08
N GLU A 175 -2.33 -9.97 0.42
CA GLU A 175 -2.68 -10.32 1.80
C GLU A 175 -1.58 -11.14 2.49
N VAL A 176 -0.80 -11.92 1.71
CA VAL A 176 0.31 -12.75 2.24
C VAL A 176 1.63 -11.98 2.35
N PHE A 177 1.88 -11.04 1.42
CA PHE A 177 3.11 -10.28 1.31
C PHE A 177 2.87 -8.78 1.25
N ASP A 178 3.71 -8.01 1.93
CA ASP A 178 3.72 -6.56 1.81
C ASP A 178 4.09 -6.10 0.39
N ARG A 179 3.58 -4.93 -0.01
CA ARG A 179 3.87 -4.32 -1.32
C ARG A 179 5.37 -4.18 -1.60
N ASN A 180 6.17 -3.85 -0.57
CA ASN A 180 7.62 -3.74 -0.72
C ASN A 180 8.26 -5.10 -1.02
N THR A 181 7.84 -6.15 -0.30
CA THR A 181 8.32 -7.52 -0.52
C THR A 181 8.01 -7.99 -1.94
N LEU A 182 6.82 -7.69 -2.46
CA LEU A 182 6.46 -8.00 -3.86
C LEU A 182 7.24 -7.15 -4.87
N ALA A 183 7.52 -5.87 -4.57
CA ALA A 183 8.25 -4.98 -5.47
C ALA A 183 9.72 -5.38 -5.64
N PHE A 184 10.36 -5.86 -4.57
CA PHE A 184 11.78 -6.26 -4.56
C PHE A 184 12.00 -7.78 -4.62
N GLY A 185 10.92 -8.54 -4.54
CA GLY A 185 10.91 -9.99 -4.64
C GLY A 185 10.74 -10.50 -6.08
N SER A 186 11.14 -11.75 -6.29
CA SER A 186 10.79 -12.55 -7.47
C SER A 186 10.57 -14.00 -7.06
N LEU A 187 9.98 -14.79 -7.95
CA LEU A 187 9.67 -16.19 -7.68
C LEU A 187 10.92 -17.03 -7.33
N THR A 188 12.06 -16.75 -7.97
CA THR A 188 13.28 -17.56 -7.85
C THR A 188 14.51 -16.80 -7.35
N GLY A 189 14.44 -15.47 -7.23
CA GLY A 189 15.60 -14.61 -6.94
C GLY A 189 16.62 -14.50 -8.08
N LYS A 190 16.51 -15.33 -9.13
CA LYS A 190 17.50 -15.39 -10.20
C LYS A 190 17.39 -14.17 -11.12
N PRO A 191 18.52 -13.59 -11.59
CA PRO A 191 18.49 -12.58 -12.62
C PRO A 191 17.91 -13.15 -13.92
N SER A 192 17.26 -12.29 -14.70
CA SER A 192 16.72 -12.70 -15.99
C SER A 192 17.86 -12.90 -16.99
N PRO A 193 17.91 -14.05 -17.69
CA PRO A 193 18.96 -14.33 -18.69
C PRO A 193 19.02 -13.29 -19.82
N ALA A 194 17.91 -12.62 -20.12
CA ALA A 194 17.86 -11.58 -21.15
C ALA A 194 18.57 -10.27 -20.76
N PHE A 195 19.08 -10.16 -19.54
CA PHE A 195 19.75 -8.97 -19.03
C PHE A 195 21.07 -9.31 -18.32
N THR A 196 21.79 -10.36 -18.74
CA THR A 196 23.11 -10.70 -18.18
C THR A 196 24.12 -9.56 -18.31
N ASP A 197 24.02 -8.81 -19.40
CA ASP A 197 25.01 -7.78 -19.76
C ASP A 197 24.68 -6.42 -19.13
N ILE A 198 23.46 -6.28 -18.59
CA ILE A 198 22.99 -5.09 -17.91
C ILE A 198 22.93 -5.42 -16.43
N ALA A 199 23.79 -4.81 -15.61
CA ALA A 199 23.84 -4.98 -14.16
C ALA A 199 22.56 -4.47 -13.47
N LYS A 200 21.45 -5.18 -13.66
CA LYS A 200 20.18 -4.94 -12.98
C LYS A 200 20.31 -5.44 -11.55
N PRO A 201 19.76 -4.70 -10.55
CA PRO A 201 19.75 -5.15 -9.18
C PRO A 201 19.08 -6.52 -9.04
N THR A 202 19.77 -7.45 -8.38
CA THR A 202 19.22 -8.78 -8.07
C THR A 202 18.04 -8.65 -7.11
N LYS A 203 16.96 -9.38 -7.40
CA LYS A 203 15.77 -9.44 -6.55
C LYS A 203 15.90 -10.57 -5.54
N ASN A 204 15.30 -10.42 -4.37
CA ASN A 204 15.24 -11.50 -3.39
C ASN A 204 14.22 -12.55 -3.83
N GLN A 205 14.43 -13.82 -3.46
CA GLN A 205 13.40 -14.84 -3.62
C GLN A 205 12.26 -14.57 -2.62
N LEU A 206 11.01 -14.68 -3.07
CA LEU A 206 9.86 -14.74 -2.16
C LEU A 206 9.98 -15.98 -1.25
N ASP A 207 9.43 -15.90 -0.05
CA ASP A 207 9.40 -17.02 0.89
C ASP A 207 8.83 -18.29 0.21
N PRO A 208 9.66 -19.32 -0.04
CA PRO A 208 9.25 -20.49 -0.82
C PRO A 208 8.10 -21.26 -0.17
N LEU A 209 8.02 -21.26 1.16
CA LEU A 209 6.97 -21.97 1.91
C LEU A 209 5.61 -21.30 1.72
N LYS A 210 5.58 -19.96 1.81
CA LYS A 210 4.37 -19.18 1.53
C LYS A 210 3.92 -19.28 0.08
N VAL A 211 4.87 -19.29 -0.87
CA VAL A 211 4.55 -19.48 -2.28
C VAL A 211 4.00 -20.88 -2.53
N ALA A 212 4.54 -21.92 -1.88
CA ALA A 212 4.04 -23.28 -1.99
C ALA A 212 2.59 -23.39 -1.47
N ASP A 213 2.30 -22.76 -0.33
CA ASP A 213 0.93 -22.72 0.22
C ASP A 213 -0.04 -21.97 -0.71
N ILE A 214 0.37 -20.83 -1.29
CA ILE A 214 -0.45 -20.12 -2.28
C ILE A 214 -0.71 -20.99 -3.51
N VAL A 215 0.29 -21.71 -4.00
CA VAL A 215 0.13 -22.62 -5.14
C VAL A 215 -0.87 -23.72 -4.81
N HIS A 216 -0.69 -24.38 -3.66
CA HIS A 216 -1.58 -25.42 -3.18
C HIS A 216 -3.03 -24.93 -3.07
N PHE A 217 -3.21 -23.81 -2.37
CA PHE A 217 -4.51 -23.17 -2.18
C PHE A 217 -5.19 -22.83 -3.50
N MET A 218 -4.48 -22.17 -4.42
CA MET A 218 -5.07 -21.80 -5.71
C MET A 218 -5.39 -23.02 -6.58
N THR A 219 -4.59 -24.08 -6.53
CA THR A 219 -4.86 -25.31 -7.30
C THR A 219 -6.01 -26.15 -6.72
N GLU A 220 -6.31 -25.99 -5.43
CA GLU A 220 -7.40 -26.71 -4.77
C GLU A 220 -8.75 -25.99 -4.95
N TYR A 221 -8.74 -24.67 -4.85
CA TYR A 221 -9.96 -23.84 -4.84
C TYR A 221 -10.29 -23.19 -6.19
N THR A 222 -9.41 -23.35 -7.20
CA THR A 222 -9.66 -22.87 -8.56
C THR A 222 -9.16 -23.87 -9.59
N GLU A 223 -9.56 -23.72 -10.84
CA GLU A 223 -9.13 -24.58 -11.96
C GLU A 223 -7.70 -24.27 -12.46
N MET A 224 -6.94 -23.44 -11.73
CA MET A 224 -5.60 -23.05 -12.15
C MET A 224 -4.59 -24.18 -11.96
N THR A 225 -3.68 -24.32 -12.92
CA THR A 225 -2.47 -25.14 -12.76
C THR A 225 -1.41 -24.40 -11.93
N ALA A 226 -0.54 -25.16 -11.27
CA ALA A 226 0.60 -24.59 -10.53
C ALA A 226 1.49 -23.66 -11.40
N LYS A 227 1.57 -23.94 -12.70
CA LYS A 227 2.32 -23.12 -13.67
C LYS A 227 1.66 -21.75 -13.85
N GLU A 228 0.34 -21.70 -14.00
CA GLU A 228 -0.40 -20.45 -14.15
C GLU A 228 -0.37 -19.61 -12.87
N VAL A 229 -0.46 -20.25 -11.70
CA VAL A 229 -0.32 -19.55 -10.41
C VAL A 229 1.07 -18.92 -10.30
N LYS A 230 2.14 -19.67 -10.58
CA LYS A 230 3.52 -19.15 -10.61
C LYS A 230 3.71 -18.03 -11.66
N GLY A 231 3.03 -18.13 -12.80
CA GLY A 231 2.96 -17.07 -13.80
C GLY A 231 2.36 -15.78 -13.24
N ALA A 232 1.20 -15.89 -12.58
CA ALA A 232 0.54 -14.76 -11.93
C ALA A 232 1.41 -14.11 -10.83
N VAL A 233 2.13 -14.92 -10.04
CA VAL A 233 3.10 -14.44 -9.03
C VAL A 233 4.20 -13.61 -9.69
N THR A 234 4.78 -14.12 -10.78
CA THR A 234 5.87 -13.44 -11.50
C THR A 234 5.42 -12.08 -12.05
N THR A 235 4.26 -12.04 -12.70
CA THR A 235 3.69 -10.80 -13.24
C THR A 235 3.38 -9.80 -12.12
N LYS A 236 2.82 -10.26 -10.99
CA LYS A 236 2.53 -9.38 -9.85
C LYS A 236 3.77 -8.71 -9.26
N CYS A 237 4.87 -9.46 -9.12
CA CYS A 237 6.14 -8.90 -8.65
C CYS A 237 6.72 -7.88 -9.65
N ALA A 238 6.51 -8.08 -10.94
CA ALA A 238 6.92 -7.12 -11.97
C ALA A 238 6.07 -5.84 -11.90
N ASP A 239 4.75 -5.98 -11.75
CA ASP A 239 3.81 -4.86 -11.63
C ASP A 239 4.07 -4.02 -10.38
N GLU A 240 4.28 -4.65 -9.22
CA GLU A 240 4.61 -3.91 -8.00
C GLU A 240 5.96 -3.19 -8.11
N ASN A 241 6.95 -3.77 -8.80
CA ASN A 241 8.20 -3.07 -9.07
C ASN A 241 7.99 -1.85 -9.97
N LYS A 242 7.19 -2.00 -11.04
CA LYS A 242 6.82 -0.89 -11.94
C LYS A 242 6.11 0.22 -11.16
N MET A 243 5.12 -0.13 -10.34
CA MET A 243 4.37 0.82 -9.53
C MET A 243 5.25 1.50 -8.47
N TYR A 244 6.16 0.75 -7.83
CA TYR A 244 7.12 1.31 -6.90
C TYR A 244 8.00 2.37 -7.57
N ARG A 245 8.58 2.07 -8.76
CA ARG A 245 9.41 3.02 -9.51
C ARG A 245 8.63 4.28 -9.89
N GLN A 246 7.36 4.14 -10.31
CA GLN A 246 6.50 5.28 -10.61
C GLN A 246 6.24 6.15 -9.38
N ARG A 247 5.97 5.54 -8.22
CA ARG A 247 5.81 6.26 -6.95
C ARG A 247 7.08 7.01 -6.56
N GLN A 248 8.26 6.38 -6.68
CA GLN A 248 9.53 7.06 -6.37
C GLN A 248 9.81 8.23 -7.31
N LYS A 249 9.53 8.09 -8.61
CA LYS A 249 9.65 9.19 -9.58
C LYS A 249 8.78 10.38 -9.18
N LYS A 250 7.50 10.14 -8.88
CA LYS A 250 6.57 11.19 -8.41
C LYS A 250 7.07 11.86 -7.13
N ARG A 251 7.59 11.09 -6.16
CA ARG A 251 8.16 11.63 -4.90
C ARG A 251 9.36 12.55 -5.16
N MET A 252 10.27 12.14 -6.05
CA MET A 252 11.42 12.97 -6.44
C MET A 252 10.99 14.25 -7.16
N GLU A 253 10.03 14.18 -8.08
CA GLU A 253 9.49 15.36 -8.77
C GLU A 253 8.85 16.36 -7.80
N ILE A 254 8.09 15.87 -6.81
CA ILE A 254 7.47 16.71 -5.77
C ILE A 254 8.56 17.35 -4.91
N ALA A 255 9.55 16.57 -4.46
CA ALA A 255 10.66 17.09 -3.65
C ALA A 255 11.45 18.19 -4.39
N LEU A 256 11.68 18.00 -5.69
CA LEU A 256 12.37 18.97 -6.52
C LEU A 256 11.54 20.27 -6.66
N LYS A 257 10.23 20.16 -6.93
CA LYS A 257 9.31 21.32 -6.96
C LYS A 257 9.30 22.10 -5.65
N ILE A 258 9.32 21.41 -4.51
CA ILE A 258 9.39 22.05 -3.18
C ILE A 258 10.71 22.81 -3.00
N LYS A 259 11.85 22.20 -3.38
CA LYS A 259 13.17 22.83 -3.31
C LYS A 259 13.25 24.08 -4.18
N THR A 260 12.74 24.03 -5.42
CA THR A 260 12.72 25.17 -6.34
C THR A 260 11.78 26.29 -5.91
N LYS A 261 10.68 25.98 -5.19
CA LYS A 261 9.81 27.00 -4.60
C LYS A 261 10.48 27.70 -3.42
N LYS A 262 11.17 26.95 -2.56
CA LYS A 262 11.95 27.53 -1.45
C LYS A 262 13.04 28.47 -1.94
N LEU A 263 13.75 28.10 -3.01
CA LEU A 263 14.82 28.92 -3.60
C LEU A 263 14.35 30.21 -4.28
N ARG A 264 13.07 30.31 -4.68
CA ARG A 264 12.49 31.52 -5.30
C ARG A 264 11.92 32.52 -4.29
N ASN A 265 11.82 32.12 -3.02
CA ASN A 265 11.30 32.95 -1.93
C ASN A 265 12.44 33.54 -1.06
N PHE A 266 13.69 33.40 -1.53
CA PHE A 266 14.88 34.12 -1.06
C PHE A 266 15.40 34.94 -2.25
#